data_AF-A0A2I0NBJ8-F1
#
_entry.id   AF-A0A2I0NBJ8-F1
#
_cell.length_a   1.000
_cell.length_b   1.000
_cell.length_c   1.000
_cell.angle_alpha   90.00
_cell.angle_beta   90.00
_cell.angle_gamma   90.00
#
_symmetry.space_group_name_H-M   'P 1'
#
loop_
_entity.id
_entity.type
_entity.pdbx_description
1 polymer ?
#
loop_
_entity_poly.entity_id
_entity_poly.type
_entity_poly.pdbx_seq_one_letter_code
_entity_poly.pdbx_strand_id
1 'polypeptide(L)'
;MTSYQQNKPFGEYALRQKLTAKGIDRELLEEELSAYRKENDPAEEAFELVLKRLGRYEGQPRHQQIQKIDRYLFGRGFEYEVTEKVINRLVKGGYLNGK
;
A
#
# COMPACT_ATOMS: atom_id res chain seq x y z
N MET A 1 9.00 13.83 -24.54
CA MET A 1 9.63 13.11 -23.41
C MET A 1 8.68 13.18 -22.23
N THR A 2 7.72 12.26 -22.18
CA THR A 2 6.65 12.32 -21.17
C THR A 2 7.19 11.74 -19.88
N SER A 3 7.59 12.63 -18.98
CA SER A 3 8.01 12.37 -17.61
C SER A 3 6.90 11.61 -16.90
N TYR A 4 7.08 10.29 -16.75
CA TYR A 4 6.23 9.46 -15.91
C TYR A 4 6.32 10.01 -14.50
N GLN A 5 5.22 10.62 -14.03
CA GLN A 5 5.08 11.18 -12.69
C GLN A 5 5.59 10.17 -11.66
N GLN A 6 6.84 10.36 -11.22
CA GLN A 6 7.38 9.58 -10.14
C GLN A 6 6.70 9.98 -8.83
N ASN A 7 6.64 8.99 -7.95
CA ASN A 7 6.46 9.14 -6.50
C ASN A 7 5.02 9.34 -6.01
N LYS A 8 4.13 8.41 -6.38
CA LYS A 8 3.14 7.95 -5.39
C LYS A 8 3.34 6.45 -5.18
N PRO A 9 3.60 6.00 -3.94
CA PRO A 9 3.69 4.58 -3.62
C PRO A 9 2.35 3.89 -3.92
N PHE A 10 2.37 2.92 -4.83
CA PHE A 10 1.22 2.12 -5.25
C PHE A 10 1.59 0.64 -5.08
N GLY A 11 0.68 -0.14 -4.50
CA GLY A 11 0.85 -1.58 -4.42
C GLY A 11 0.77 -2.24 -5.79
N GLU A 12 1.33 -3.44 -5.85
CA GLU A 12 1.54 -4.25 -7.05
C GLU A 12 0.30 -4.37 -7.95
N TYR A 13 -0.89 -4.55 -7.37
CA TYR A 13 -2.12 -4.71 -8.15
C TYR A 13 -2.47 -3.44 -8.94
N ALA A 14 -2.27 -2.26 -8.36
CA ALA A 14 -2.52 -1.00 -9.04
C ALA A 14 -1.44 -0.72 -10.11
N LEU A 15 -0.21 -1.17 -9.87
CA LEU A 15 0.88 -1.06 -10.83
C LEU A 15 0.63 -1.99 -12.03
N ARG A 16 0.25 -3.25 -11.79
CA ARG A 16 -0.20 -4.19 -12.84
C ARG A 16 -1.32 -3.62 -13.68
N GLN A 17 -2.41 -3.15 -13.06
CA GLN A 17 -3.54 -2.58 -13.81
C GLN A 17 -3.14 -1.38 -14.67
N LYS A 18 -2.28 -0.48 -14.16
CA LYS A 18 -1.80 0.67 -14.94
C LYS A 18 -0.94 0.27 -16.14
N LEU A 19 -0.09 -0.73 -15.98
CA LEU A 19 0.83 -1.18 -17.03
C LEU A 19 0.10 -2.03 -18.08
N THR A 20 -0.83 -2.90 -17.67
CA THR A 20 -1.73 -3.61 -18.60
C THR A 20 -2.61 -2.64 -19.38
N ALA A 21 -3.16 -1.59 -18.74
CA ALA A 21 -3.92 -0.56 -19.43
C ALA A 21 -3.10 0.23 -20.48
N LYS A 22 -1.76 0.16 -20.41
CA LYS A 22 -0.85 0.76 -21.39
C LYS A 22 -0.41 -0.21 -22.49
N GLY A 23 -0.91 -1.45 -22.50
CA GLY A 23 -0.58 -2.46 -23.50
C GLY A 23 0.81 -3.06 -23.33
N ILE A 24 1.39 -2.98 -22.13
CA ILE A 24 2.71 -3.57 -21.83
C ILE A 24 2.53 -5.09 -21.66
N ASP A 25 3.45 -5.84 -22.28
CA ASP A 25 3.48 -7.29 -22.23
C ASP A 25 3.55 -7.81 -20.78
N ARG A 26 2.82 -8.89 -20.51
CA ARG A 26 2.65 -9.44 -19.17
C ARG A 26 3.95 -10.01 -18.59
N GLU A 27 4.89 -10.43 -19.43
CA GLU A 27 6.19 -10.96 -18.99
C GLU A 27 7.12 -9.83 -18.55
N LEU A 28 7.21 -8.75 -19.34
CA LEU A 28 7.97 -7.55 -19.00
C LEU A 28 7.45 -6.91 -17.70
N LEU A 29 6.13 -6.95 -17.51
CA LEU A 29 5.46 -6.49 -16.30
C LEU A 29 5.91 -7.26 -15.06
N GLU A 30 5.98 -8.60 -15.11
CA GLU A 30 6.43 -9.38 -13.95
C GLU A 30 7.90 -9.17 -13.63
N GLU A 31 8.76 -8.99 -14.63
CA GLU A 31 10.17 -8.69 -14.40
C GLU A 31 10.35 -7.33 -13.72
N GLU A 32 9.69 -6.27 -14.19
CA GLU A 32 9.74 -4.94 -13.54
C GLU A 32 9.20 -4.99 -12.10
N LEU A 33 8.10 -5.71 -11.89
CA LEU A 33 7.52 -5.87 -10.55
C LEU A 33 8.40 -6.70 -9.63
N SER A 34 9.08 -7.72 -10.14
CA SER A 34 10.04 -8.53 -9.41
C SER A 34 11.28 -7.72 -9.02
N ALA A 35 11.81 -6.92 -9.93
CA ALA A 35 12.91 -6.00 -9.66
C ALA A 35 12.52 -4.96 -8.59
N TYR A 36 11.33 -4.35 -8.71
CA TYR A 36 10.82 -3.40 -7.72
C TYR A 36 10.71 -4.02 -6.31
N ARG A 37 10.19 -5.26 -6.21
CA ARG A 37 10.07 -6.00 -4.95
C ARG A 37 11.41 -6.39 -4.32
N LYS A 38 12.46 -6.59 -5.12
CA LYS A 38 13.81 -6.83 -4.60
C LYS A 38 14.42 -5.59 -3.95
N GLU A 39 14.09 -4.41 -4.45
CA GLU A 39 14.60 -3.14 -3.94
C GLU A 39 13.73 -2.54 -2.84
N ASN A 40 12.43 -2.85 -2.81
CA ASN A 40 11.47 -2.24 -1.89
C ASN A 40 10.59 -3.30 -1.22
N ASP A 41 10.52 -3.29 0.12
CA ASP A 41 9.57 -4.11 0.88
C ASP A 41 8.17 -3.47 0.82
N PRO A 42 7.17 -4.12 0.18
CA PRO A 42 5.82 -3.57 0.08
C PRO A 42 5.16 -3.30 1.44
N ALA A 43 5.51 -4.08 2.48
CA ALA A 43 4.98 -3.89 3.83
C ALA A 43 5.56 -2.65 4.51
N GLU A 44 6.84 -2.32 4.28
CA GLU A 44 7.45 -1.10 4.82
C GLU A 44 6.87 0.14 4.13
N GLU A 45 6.74 0.09 2.80
CA GLU A 45 6.15 1.17 2.01
C GLU A 45 4.69 1.46 2.42
N ALA A 46 3.89 0.41 2.58
CA ALA A 46 2.52 0.50 3.06
C ALA A 46 2.44 1.02 4.50
N PHE A 47 3.37 0.62 5.37
CA PHE A 47 3.44 1.10 6.75
C PHE A 47 3.73 2.60 6.82
N GLU A 48 4.75 3.09 6.12
CA GLU A 48 5.07 4.53 6.06
C GLU A 48 3.90 5.37 5.51
N LEU A 49 3.21 4.85 4.50
CA LEU A 49 2.04 5.50 3.92
C LEU A 49 0.92 5.68 4.93
N VAL A 50 0.69 4.68 5.77
CA VAL A 50 -0.33 4.72 6.81
C VAL A 50 0.09 5.65 7.94
N LEU A 51 1.36 5.61 8.39
CA LEU A 51 1.88 6.51 9.42
C LEU A 51 1.61 7.99 9.08
N LYS A 52 1.86 8.40 7.83
CA LYS A 52 1.59 9.78 7.34
C LYS A 52 0.11 10.18 7.39
N ARG A 53 -0.81 9.22 7.57
CA ARG A 53 -2.25 9.44 7.61
C ARG A 53 -2.92 9.11 8.95
N LEU A 54 -2.21 8.50 9.90
CA LEU A 54 -2.80 8.04 11.17
C LEU A 54 -3.55 9.14 11.91
N GLY A 55 -3.03 10.37 11.92
CA GLY A 55 -3.68 11.52 12.56
C GLY A 55 -5.09 11.82 12.03
N ARG A 56 -5.45 11.38 10.81
CA ARG A 56 -6.83 11.53 10.28
C ARG A 56 -7.84 10.60 10.93
N TYR A 57 -7.36 9.58 11.65
CA TYR A 57 -8.19 8.55 12.28
C TYR A 57 -8.11 8.61 13.81
N GLU A 58 -7.40 9.60 14.37
CA GLU A 58 -7.31 9.81 15.81
C GLU A 58 -8.71 10.04 16.43
N GLY A 59 -8.90 9.52 17.64
CA GLY A 59 -10.19 9.60 18.35
C GLY A 59 -11.29 8.66 17.83
N GLN A 60 -11.07 7.95 16.72
CA GLN A 60 -12.04 6.96 16.22
C GLN A 60 -11.85 5.60 16.91
N PRO A 61 -12.93 4.80 17.05
CA PRO A 61 -12.83 3.43 17.51
C PRO A 61 -11.88 2.61 16.64
N ARG A 62 -11.13 1.68 17.24
CA ARG A 62 -10.08 0.90 16.56
C ARG A 62 -10.59 0.19 15.31
N HIS A 63 -11.80 -0.38 15.36
CA HIS A 63 -12.39 -1.06 14.21
C HIS A 63 -12.61 -0.14 12.99
N GLN A 64 -12.95 1.14 13.23
CA GLN A 64 -13.10 2.13 12.14
C GLN A 64 -11.74 2.57 11.59
N GLN A 65 -10.72 2.69 12.46
CA GLN A 65 -9.35 2.97 12.03
C GLN A 65 -8.84 1.87 11.09
N ILE A 66 -9.03 0.60 11.47
CA ILE A 66 -8.66 -0.58 10.67
C ILE A 66 -9.39 -0.55 9.32
N GLN A 67 -10.72 -0.41 9.30
CA GLN A 67 -11.49 -0.39 8.06
C GLN A 67 -11.04 0.72 7.08
N LYS A 68 -10.68 1.89 7.60
CA LYS A 68 -10.18 3.00 6.79
C LYS A 68 -8.77 2.75 6.25
N ILE A 69 -7.92 2.10 7.04
CA ILE A 69 -6.57 1.68 6.62
C ILE A 69 -6.68 0.60 5.53
N ASP A 70 -7.53 -0.41 5.71
CA ASP A 70 -7.83 -1.44 4.71
C ASP A 70 -8.23 -0.81 3.38
N ARG A 71 -9.31 -0.02 3.38
CA ARG A 71 -9.82 0.64 2.16
C ARG A 71 -8.75 1.51 1.49
N TYR A 72 -7.90 2.16 2.28
CA TYR A 72 -6.85 3.02 1.77
C TYR A 72 -5.71 2.25 1.09
N LEU A 73 -5.31 1.10 1.65
CA LEU A 73 -4.26 0.25 1.12
C LEU A 73 -4.75 -0.56 -0.09
N PHE A 74 -5.96 -1.13 -0.02
CA PHE A 74 -6.59 -1.79 -1.18
C PHE A 74 -6.82 -0.82 -2.33
N GLY A 75 -7.28 0.41 -2.05
CA GLY A 75 -7.42 1.47 -3.07
C GLY A 75 -6.07 1.89 -3.68
N ARG A 76 -4.94 1.52 -3.07
CA ARG A 76 -3.60 1.68 -3.63
C ARG A 76 -3.06 0.44 -4.31
N GLY A 77 -3.80 -0.67 -4.29
CA GLY A 77 -3.39 -1.94 -4.89
C GLY A 77 -2.43 -2.77 -4.03
N PHE A 78 -2.37 -2.52 -2.72
CA PHE A 78 -1.69 -3.45 -1.81
C PHE A 78 -2.56 -4.68 -1.60
N GLU A 79 -1.91 -5.85 -1.55
CA GLU A 79 -2.60 -7.11 -1.33
C GLU A 79 -3.01 -7.30 0.14
N TYR A 80 -3.88 -8.27 0.37
CA TYR A 80 -4.40 -8.57 1.70
C TYR A 80 -3.27 -8.88 2.69
N GLU A 81 -2.30 -9.72 2.32
CA GLU A 81 -1.20 -10.11 3.21
C GLU A 81 -0.35 -8.91 3.66
N VAL A 82 -0.05 -7.98 2.75
CA VAL A 82 0.69 -6.76 3.05
C VAL A 82 -0.11 -5.88 4.00
N THR A 83 -1.39 -5.71 3.70
CA THR A 83 -2.32 -4.90 4.48
C THR A 83 -2.49 -5.45 5.90
N GLU A 84 -2.66 -6.77 6.04
CA GLU A 84 -2.76 -7.46 7.32
C GLU A 84 -1.47 -7.34 8.15
N LYS A 85 -0.30 -7.49 7.54
CA LYS A 85 1.01 -7.27 8.20
C LYS A 85 1.12 -5.85 8.76
N VAL A 86 0.74 -4.85 7.96
CA VAL A 86 0.76 -3.44 8.38
C VAL A 86 -0.20 -3.19 9.54
N ILE A 87 -1.44 -3.68 9.46
CA ILE A 87 -2.43 -3.54 10.54
C ILE A 87 -1.94 -4.20 11.82
N ASN A 88 -1.43 -5.43 11.74
CA ASN A 88 -0.89 -6.14 12.89
C ASN A 88 0.29 -5.39 13.52
N ARG A 89 1.18 -4.80 12.72
CA ARG A 89 2.29 -3.95 13.21
C ARG A 89 1.77 -2.70 13.91
N LEU A 90 0.75 -2.03 13.36
CA LEU A 90 0.14 -0.84 13.95
C LEU A 90 -0.55 -1.15 15.29
N VAL A 91 -1.24 -2.29 15.38
CA VAL A 91 -1.86 -2.78 16.62
C VAL A 91 -0.79 -3.07 17.68
N LYS A 92 0.23 -3.87 17.32
CA LYS A 92 1.31 -4.24 18.25
C LYS A 92 2.11 -3.02 18.73
N GLY A 93 2.30 -2.03 17.86
CA GLY A 93 2.99 -0.78 18.18
C GLY A 93 2.14 0.23 18.94
N GLY A 94 0.87 -0.06 19.26
CA GLY A 94 0.00 0.86 19.97
C GLY A 94 -0.33 2.12 19.17
N TYR A 95 -0.33 2.05 17.83
CA TYR A 95 -0.73 3.17 16.97
C TYR A 95 -2.25 3.28 16.84
N LEU A 96 -2.98 2.19 17.11
CA LEU A 96 -4.44 2.11 16.99
C LEU A 96 -5.06 2.00 18.38
N ASN A 97 -5.35 3.15 18.99
CA ASN A 97 -5.76 3.26 20.40
C ASN A 97 -7.25 3.65 20.59
N GLY A 98 -8.11 3.29 19.66
CA GLY A 98 -9.56 3.46 19.86
C GLY A 98 -10.07 2.47 20.90
N LYS A 99 -10.64 2.99 22.00
CA LYS A 99 -11.42 2.21 22.98
C LYS A 99 -12.55 1.42 22.31
#